data_AF-A0A4R9QEY8-F1
#
_entry.id   AF-A0A4R9QEY8-F1
#
_cell.length_a   1.000
_cell.length_b   1.000
_cell.length_c   1.000
_cell.angle_alpha   90.00
_cell.angle_beta   90.00
_cell.angle_gamma   90.00
#
_symmetry.space_group_name_H-M   'P 1'
#
loop_
_entity.id
_entity.type
_entity.pdbx_description
1 polymer ?
#
loop_
_entity_poly.entity_id
_entity_poly.type
_entity_poly.pdbx_seq_one_letter_code
_entity_poly.pdbx_strand_id
1 'polypeptide(L)'
;MAPRPSAPVYRATWKDVAEALGGLTWIGLDGLEPAAVSAFGDIFFRAADGSAKLLDLVEGRLTQMSGTWSELETQLNNADRQDDLLLAGLVMAARRRGLVLDDGECYDLKKPPVLGGEMSVEQMDKTFFVVKVHIAGQIHRQVKDLPPGTKINKVTIGDR
;
A
#
# COMPACT_ATOMS: atom_id res chain seq x y z
N MET A 1 -8.47 -23.53 -14.04
CA MET A 1 -8.78 -22.62 -12.93
C MET A 1 -7.45 -22.24 -12.30
N ALA A 2 -6.94 -21.03 -12.53
CA ALA A 2 -5.68 -20.60 -11.92
C ALA A 2 -5.83 -20.60 -10.39
N PRO A 3 -4.83 -21.04 -9.62
CA PRO A 3 -4.89 -21.00 -8.17
C PRO A 3 -5.11 -19.57 -7.73
N ARG A 4 -6.10 -19.35 -6.86
CA ARG A 4 -6.28 -18.04 -6.20
C ARG A 4 -5.03 -17.80 -5.36
N PRO A 5 -4.39 -16.61 -5.43
CA PRO A 5 -3.27 -16.30 -4.56
C PRO A 5 -3.70 -16.47 -3.09
N SER A 6 -2.91 -17.22 -2.33
CA SER A 6 -3.10 -17.49 -0.89
C SER A 6 -2.69 -16.29 -0.01
N ALA A 7 -2.11 -15.26 -0.63
CA ALA A 7 -1.73 -14.01 0.01
C ALA A 7 -2.96 -13.25 0.56
N PRO A 8 -2.80 -12.43 1.61
CA PRO A 8 -3.84 -11.54 2.10
C PRO A 8 -4.07 -10.42 1.08
N VAL A 9 -4.81 -10.71 0.01
CA VAL A 9 -5.17 -9.75 -1.02
C VAL A 9 -6.41 -9.00 -0.56
N TYR A 10 -6.32 -7.67 -0.57
CA TYR A 10 -7.43 -6.77 -0.33
C TYR A 10 -8.46 -6.89 -1.46
N ARG A 11 -9.76 -6.92 -1.13
CA ARG A 11 -10.85 -7.00 -2.11
C ARG A 11 -11.30 -5.60 -2.55
N ALA A 12 -10.41 -4.89 -3.23
CA ALA A 12 -10.77 -3.65 -3.92
C ALA A 12 -11.61 -3.95 -5.16
N THR A 13 -12.57 -3.10 -5.50
CA THR A 13 -13.03 -3.04 -6.88
C THR A 13 -12.04 -2.23 -7.72
N TRP A 14 -11.92 -2.51 -9.02
CA TRP A 14 -11.07 -1.69 -9.90
C TRP A 14 -11.52 -0.23 -9.99
N LYS A 15 -12.80 0.04 -9.69
CA LYS A 15 -13.32 1.39 -9.55
C LYS A 15 -12.68 2.10 -8.34
N ASP A 16 -12.61 1.43 -7.19
CA ASP A 16 -11.98 1.99 -5.99
C ASP A 16 -10.50 2.26 -6.21
N VAL A 17 -9.81 1.35 -6.91
CA VAL A 17 -8.40 1.54 -7.29
C VAL A 17 -8.24 2.76 -8.20
N ALA A 18 -9.06 2.89 -9.25
CA ALA A 18 -9.01 4.05 -10.13
C ALA A 18 -9.27 5.37 -9.39
N GLU A 19 -10.25 5.39 -8.47
CA GLU A 19 -10.55 6.55 -7.63
C GLU A 19 -9.40 6.93 -6.69
N ALA A 20 -8.82 5.92 -6.03
CA ALA A 20 -7.71 6.08 -5.11
C ALA A 20 -6.46 6.68 -5.80
N LEU A 21 -6.14 6.23 -7.01
CA LEU A 21 -4.97 6.70 -7.77
C LEU A 21 -5.03 8.20 -8.13
N GLY A 22 -6.22 8.82 -8.11
CA GLY A 22 -6.37 10.26 -8.30
C GLY A 22 -5.55 11.11 -7.32
N GLY A 23 -5.33 10.64 -6.08
CA GLY A 23 -4.50 11.33 -5.08
C GLY A 23 -2.99 11.24 -5.32
N LEU A 24 -2.57 10.35 -6.22
CA LEU A 24 -1.19 9.92 -6.43
C LEU A 24 -0.61 10.38 -7.78
N THR A 25 -1.28 11.26 -8.51
CA THR A 25 -0.86 11.73 -9.86
C THR A 25 0.56 12.29 -9.95
N TRP A 26 1.15 12.68 -8.80
CA TRP A 26 2.50 13.23 -8.69
C TRP A 26 3.60 12.18 -8.58
N ILE A 27 3.28 10.89 -8.38
CA ILE A 27 4.27 9.83 -8.11
C ILE A 27 4.77 9.12 -9.38
N GLY A 28 4.24 9.47 -10.55
CA GLY A 28 4.67 8.93 -11.84
C GLY A 28 4.06 7.58 -12.18
N LEU A 29 2.73 7.50 -12.19
CA LEU A 29 1.96 6.27 -12.45
C LEU A 29 1.63 6.07 -13.94
N ASP A 30 2.13 6.93 -14.82
CA ASP A 30 1.81 6.88 -16.24
C ASP A 30 2.23 5.54 -16.87
N GLY A 31 1.28 4.91 -17.59
CA GLY A 31 1.50 3.63 -18.26
C GLY A 31 1.59 2.42 -17.32
N LEU A 32 1.21 2.56 -16.04
CA LEU A 32 1.14 1.46 -15.08
C LEU A 32 -0.29 0.94 -14.94
N GLU A 33 -0.47 -0.37 -15.09
CA GLU A 33 -1.75 -1.05 -14.89
C GLU A 33 -1.79 -1.68 -13.48
N PRO A 34 -2.73 -1.29 -12.61
CA PRO A 34 -2.90 -1.93 -11.30
C PRO A 34 -3.29 -3.40 -11.46
N ALA A 35 -2.62 -4.28 -10.72
CA ALA A 35 -2.79 -5.73 -10.85
C ALA A 35 -3.09 -6.44 -9.53
N ALA A 36 -2.67 -5.88 -8.39
CA ALA A 36 -3.04 -6.40 -7.07
C ALA A 36 -2.94 -5.31 -5.99
N VAL A 37 -3.59 -5.54 -4.85
CA VAL A 37 -3.51 -4.65 -3.68
C VAL A 37 -3.28 -5.46 -2.40
N SER A 38 -2.34 -5.03 -1.56
CA SER A 38 -2.03 -5.63 -0.25
C SER A 38 -3.12 -5.32 0.77
N ALA A 39 -3.14 -6.03 1.90
CA ALA A 39 -4.02 -5.70 3.03
C ALA A 39 -3.72 -4.34 3.68
N PHE A 40 -2.54 -3.74 3.43
CA PHE A 40 -2.18 -2.39 3.83
C PHE A 40 -2.47 -1.36 2.73
N GLY A 41 -3.08 -1.76 1.61
CA GLY A 41 -3.42 -0.86 0.51
C GLY A 41 -2.28 -0.64 -0.48
N ASP A 42 -1.12 -1.26 -0.32
CA ASP A 42 -0.02 -1.11 -1.29
C ASP A 42 -0.44 -1.69 -2.64
N ILE A 43 -0.10 -0.97 -3.71
CA ILE A 43 -0.62 -1.28 -5.05
C ILE A 43 0.51 -1.84 -5.90
N PHE A 44 0.30 -3.03 -6.43
CA PHE A 44 1.21 -3.67 -7.37
C PHE A 44 0.76 -3.38 -8.80
N PHE A 45 1.69 -3.00 -9.65
CA PHE A 45 1.45 -2.62 -11.03
C PHE A 45 2.22 -3.51 -12.01
N ARG A 46 1.63 -3.67 -13.19
CA ARG A 46 2.32 -4.11 -14.41
C ARG A 46 2.67 -2.87 -15.24
N ALA A 47 3.93 -2.74 -15.61
CA ALA A 47 4.38 -1.72 -16.54
C ALA A 47 4.29 -2.21 -18.00
N ALA A 48 4.28 -1.27 -18.95
CA ALA A 48 4.22 -1.58 -20.38
C ALA A 48 5.40 -2.42 -20.89
N ASP A 49 6.56 -2.35 -20.22
CA ASP A 49 7.74 -3.18 -20.52
C ASP A 49 7.67 -4.59 -19.91
N GLY A 50 6.59 -4.93 -19.21
CA GLY A 50 6.37 -6.19 -18.54
C GLY A 50 6.90 -6.26 -17.11
N SER A 51 7.66 -5.26 -16.65
CA SER A 51 8.18 -5.18 -15.28
C SER A 51 7.06 -5.00 -14.26
N ALA A 52 7.34 -5.41 -13.01
CA ALA A 52 6.41 -5.22 -11.90
C ALA A 52 6.91 -4.12 -10.97
N LYS A 53 5.99 -3.25 -10.56
CA LYS A 53 6.26 -2.13 -9.65
C LYS A 53 5.36 -2.20 -8.42
N LEU A 54 5.84 -1.69 -7.30
CA LEU A 54 5.10 -1.55 -6.05
C LEU A 54 5.01 -0.06 -5.71
N LEU A 55 3.79 0.40 -5.46
CA LEU A 55 3.57 1.61 -4.69
C LEU A 55 3.36 1.23 -3.23
N ASP A 56 4.39 1.49 -2.43
CA ASP A 56 4.33 1.40 -0.98
C ASP A 56 3.62 2.65 -0.44
N LEU A 57 2.45 2.48 0.17
CA LEU A 57 1.69 3.60 0.74
C LEU A 57 2.20 4.01 2.13
N VAL A 58 2.90 3.11 2.82
CA VAL A 58 3.52 3.39 4.12
C VAL A 58 4.68 4.36 3.92
N GLU A 59 5.52 4.12 2.91
CA GLU A 59 6.69 4.93 2.57
C GLU A 59 6.45 5.98 1.48
N GLY A 60 5.35 5.88 0.73
CA GLY A 60 4.99 6.85 -0.30
C GLY A 60 5.89 6.78 -1.53
N ARG A 61 6.32 5.58 -1.89
CA ARG A 61 7.37 5.37 -2.88
C ARG A 61 6.96 4.33 -3.92
N LEU A 62 7.23 4.65 -5.18
CA LEU A 62 7.11 3.72 -6.30
C LEU A 62 8.47 3.06 -6.57
N THR A 63 8.54 1.74 -6.45
CA THR A 63 9.76 0.95 -6.65
C THR A 63 9.55 -0.12 -7.72
N GLN A 64 10.60 -0.44 -8.48
CA GLN A 64 10.62 -1.62 -9.34
C GLN A 64 10.96 -2.84 -8.50
N MET A 65 10.10 -3.85 -8.55
CA MET A 65 10.22 -5.07 -7.75
C MET A 65 10.89 -6.22 -8.51
N SER A 66 10.56 -6.36 -9.80
CA SER A 66 11.03 -7.45 -10.64
C SER A 66 11.03 -7.07 -12.13
N GLY A 67 11.73 -7.87 -12.94
CA GLY A 67 11.76 -7.70 -14.40
C GLY A 67 10.49 -8.19 -15.08
N THR A 68 9.73 -9.09 -14.43
CA THR A 68 8.45 -9.57 -14.94
C THR A 68 7.38 -9.70 -13.85
N TRP A 69 6.09 -9.63 -14.23
CA TRP A 69 4.99 -9.92 -13.31
C TRP A 69 5.05 -11.32 -12.69
N SER A 70 5.42 -12.34 -13.48
CA SER A 70 5.49 -13.72 -13.00
C SER A 70 6.56 -13.93 -11.92
N GLU A 71 7.67 -13.18 -11.98
CA GLU A 71 8.69 -13.17 -10.92
C GLU A 71 8.11 -12.59 -9.63
N LEU A 72 7.39 -11.47 -9.70
CA LEU A 72 6.74 -10.89 -8.53
C LEU A 72 5.70 -11.85 -7.94
N GLU A 73 4.86 -12.48 -8.76
CA GLU A 73 3.90 -13.50 -8.28
C GLU A 73 4.60 -14.63 -7.52
N THR A 74 5.77 -15.06 -8.00
CA THR A 74 6.57 -16.09 -7.32
C THR A 74 7.06 -15.58 -5.96
N GLN A 75 7.48 -14.32 -5.86
CA GLN A 75 7.88 -13.70 -4.59
C GLN A 75 6.70 -13.53 -3.64
N LEU A 76 5.54 -13.10 -4.12
CA LEU A 76 4.32 -12.92 -3.32
C LEU A 76 3.80 -14.25 -2.72
N ASN A 77 4.12 -15.38 -3.35
CA ASN A 77 3.79 -16.71 -2.84
C ASN A 77 4.91 -17.36 -2.01
N ASN A 78 6.06 -16.71 -1.88
CA ASN A 78 7.15 -17.16 -1.03
C ASN A 78 6.95 -16.67 0.40
N ALA A 79 6.73 -17.60 1.33
CA ALA A 79 6.48 -17.30 2.74
C ALA A 79 7.57 -16.41 3.37
N ASP A 80 8.83 -16.59 2.99
CA ASP A 80 9.96 -15.80 3.52
C ASP A 80 9.94 -14.33 3.04
N ARG A 81 9.21 -14.05 1.95
CA ARG A 81 9.11 -12.72 1.34
C ARG A 81 7.80 -12.02 1.67
N GLN A 82 6.79 -12.75 2.13
CA GLN A 82 5.48 -12.19 2.42
C GLN A 82 5.53 -11.18 3.56
N ASP A 83 6.46 -11.31 4.51
CA ASP A 83 6.60 -10.32 5.58
C ASP A 83 7.11 -8.97 5.02
N ASP A 84 8.17 -9.01 4.22
CA ASP A 84 8.75 -7.82 3.58
C ASP A 84 7.79 -7.15 2.60
N LEU A 85 7.05 -7.94 1.81
CA LEU A 85 6.24 -7.42 0.69
C LEU A 85 4.79 -7.11 1.05
N LEU A 86 4.25 -7.78 2.06
CA LEU A 86 2.82 -7.72 2.40
C LEU A 86 2.58 -7.44 3.88
N LEU A 87 3.63 -7.24 4.67
CA LEU A 87 3.57 -7.07 6.12
C LEU A 87 2.78 -8.23 6.77
N ALA A 88 2.99 -9.45 6.28
CA ALA A 88 2.19 -10.62 6.61
C ALA A 88 2.12 -10.90 8.11
N GLY A 89 3.20 -10.68 8.86
CA GLY A 89 3.25 -10.79 10.31
C GLY A 89 2.30 -9.82 11.01
N LEU A 90 2.28 -8.55 10.58
CA LEU A 90 1.36 -7.53 11.09
C LEU A 90 -0.10 -7.84 10.72
N VAL A 91 -0.35 -8.28 9.48
CA VAL A 91 -1.68 -8.74 9.04
C VAL A 91 -2.18 -9.88 9.93
N MET A 92 -1.34 -10.88 10.18
CA MET A 92 -1.70 -12.01 11.02
C MET A 92 -1.93 -11.58 12.48
N ALA A 93 -1.13 -10.65 13.01
CA ALA A 93 -1.32 -10.10 14.35
C ALA A 93 -2.64 -9.32 14.47
N ALA A 94 -2.98 -8.49 13.48
CA ALA A 94 -4.23 -7.73 13.46
C ALA A 94 -5.46 -8.66 13.45
N ARG A 95 -5.44 -9.70 12.61
CA ARG A 95 -6.49 -10.72 12.56
C ARG A 95 -6.65 -11.47 13.88
N ARG A 96 -5.55 -11.84 14.55
CA ARG A 96 -5.60 -12.47 15.89
C ARG A 96 -6.23 -11.58 16.95
N ARG A 97 -6.17 -10.25 16.77
CA ARG A 97 -6.83 -9.27 17.63
C ARG A 97 -8.28 -8.98 17.23
N GLY A 98 -8.80 -9.65 16.21
CA GLY A 98 -10.17 -9.48 15.72
C GLY A 98 -10.36 -8.32 14.74
N LEU A 99 -9.28 -7.67 14.28
CA LEU A 99 -9.38 -6.67 13.20
C LEU A 99 -9.52 -7.40 11.87
N VAL A 100 -10.75 -7.77 11.50
CA VAL A 100 -11.06 -8.43 10.23
C VAL A 100 -11.55 -7.35 9.25
N LEU A 101 -10.92 -7.27 8.08
CA LEU A 101 -11.28 -6.33 7.02
C LEU A 101 -12.61 -6.72 6.37
N ASP A 102 -13.49 -5.75 6.19
CA ASP A 102 -14.68 -5.83 5.36
C ASP A 102 -14.36 -5.40 3.91
N ASP A 103 -15.34 -5.53 3.02
CA ASP A 103 -15.21 -5.06 1.64
C ASP A 103 -14.93 -3.55 1.63
N GLY A 104 -13.97 -3.11 0.81
CA GLY A 104 -13.57 -1.70 0.76
C GLY A 104 -12.56 -1.27 1.83
N GLU A 105 -12.27 -2.11 2.82
CA GLU A 105 -11.35 -1.79 3.92
C GLU A 105 -9.93 -2.36 3.79
N CYS A 106 -8.95 -1.57 4.20
CA CYS A 106 -7.56 -2.00 4.40
C CYS A 106 -7.09 -1.66 5.82
N TYR A 107 -5.94 -2.19 6.20
CA TYR A 107 -5.26 -1.77 7.42
C TYR A 107 -4.50 -0.47 7.19
N ASP A 108 -4.49 0.36 8.23
CA ASP A 108 -3.62 1.52 8.31
C ASP A 108 -3.06 1.70 9.71
N LEU A 109 -2.04 2.57 9.82
CA LEU A 109 -1.51 2.98 11.10
C LEU A 109 -2.13 4.31 11.52
N LYS A 110 -2.57 4.38 12.78
CA LYS A 110 -3.14 5.58 13.41
C LYS A 110 -2.29 6.82 13.19
N LYS A 111 -0.97 6.64 13.13
CA LYS A 111 -0.01 7.66 12.77
C LYS A 111 0.91 7.09 11.67
N PRO A 112 1.00 7.72 10.49
CA PRO A 112 1.91 7.29 9.43
C PRO A 112 3.38 7.27 9.90
N PRO A 113 4.18 6.26 9.53
CA PRO A 113 5.60 6.18 9.92
C PRO A 113 6.43 7.38 9.46
N VAL A 114 6.12 7.95 8.29
CA VAL A 114 6.76 9.19 7.79
C VAL A 114 6.58 10.39 8.73
N LEU A 115 5.56 10.35 9.60
CA LEU A 115 5.31 11.36 10.64
C LEU A 115 5.89 10.97 12.01
N GLY A 116 6.69 9.90 12.08
CA GLY A 116 7.19 9.30 13.32
C GLY A 116 6.11 8.48 14.03
N GLY A 117 5.30 7.75 13.27
CA GLY A 117 4.44 6.68 13.77
C GLY A 117 5.21 5.38 13.97
N GLU A 118 4.67 4.48 14.78
CA GLU A 118 5.27 3.17 15.06
C GLU A 118 4.62 2.08 14.19
N MET A 119 5.45 1.21 13.63
CA MET A 119 5.03 0.02 12.87
C MET A 119 4.72 -1.14 13.82
N SER A 120 3.61 -1.06 14.55
CA SER A 120 3.16 -2.12 15.46
C SER A 120 1.66 -2.37 15.38
N VAL A 121 1.24 -3.57 15.78
CA VAL A 121 -0.17 -3.97 15.68
C VAL A 121 -1.07 -3.09 16.55
N GLU A 122 -0.57 -2.60 17.69
CA GLU A 122 -1.25 -1.69 18.62
C GLU A 122 -1.64 -0.35 17.96
N GLN A 123 -0.85 0.07 16.97
CA GLN A 123 -1.10 1.27 16.18
C GLN A 123 -1.95 1.01 14.94
N MET A 124 -2.32 -0.24 14.65
CA MET A 124 -3.16 -0.56 13.49
C MET A 124 -4.64 -0.30 13.76
N ASP A 125 -5.34 0.11 12.71
CA ASP A 125 -6.80 0.17 12.64
C ASP A 125 -7.29 -0.21 11.22
N LYS A 126 -8.60 -0.39 11.05
CA LYS A 126 -9.23 -0.53 9.74
C LYS A 126 -9.62 0.85 9.20
N THR A 127 -9.55 1.02 7.89
CA THR A 127 -10.05 2.21 7.21
C THR A 127 -10.46 1.87 5.78
N PHE A 128 -11.21 2.74 5.13
CA PHE A 128 -11.50 2.58 3.71
C PHE A 128 -10.24 2.81 2.88
N PHE A 129 -9.98 1.90 1.95
CA PHE A 129 -8.82 1.95 1.07
C PHE A 129 -8.68 3.28 0.32
N VAL A 130 -9.78 3.76 -0.27
CA VAL A 130 -9.78 5.04 -1.01
C VAL A 130 -9.36 6.19 -0.11
N VAL A 131 -9.92 6.25 1.11
CA VAL A 131 -9.59 7.27 2.12
C VAL A 131 -8.10 7.19 2.51
N LYS A 132 -7.59 5.98 2.78
CA LYS A 132 -6.16 5.77 3.08
C LYS A 132 -5.28 6.31 1.97
N VAL A 133 -5.55 5.92 0.72
CA VAL A 133 -4.69 6.27 -0.42
C VAL A 133 -4.68 7.78 -0.65
N HIS A 134 -5.83 8.45 -0.54
CA HIS A 134 -5.90 9.91 -0.65
C HIS A 134 -5.10 10.60 0.45
N ILE A 135 -5.29 10.20 1.72
CA ILE A 135 -4.56 10.79 2.86
C ILE A 135 -3.05 10.55 2.71
N ALA A 136 -2.64 9.30 2.42
CA ALA A 136 -1.24 8.95 2.22
C ALA A 136 -0.62 9.75 1.07
N GLY A 137 -1.33 9.87 -0.07
CA GLY A 137 -0.89 10.67 -1.20
C GLY A 137 -0.68 12.14 -0.87
N GLN A 138 -1.56 12.74 -0.05
CA GLN A 138 -1.41 14.13 0.39
C GLN A 138 -0.24 14.31 1.38
N ILE A 139 -0.07 13.39 2.33
CA ILE A 139 1.04 13.43 3.30
C ILE A 139 2.37 13.27 2.59
N HIS A 140 2.51 12.24 1.75
CA HIS A 140 3.76 11.95 1.07
C HIS A 140 4.13 13.05 0.07
N ARG A 141 3.16 13.68 -0.59
CA ARG A 141 3.41 14.86 -1.44
C ARG A 141 4.01 16.03 -0.65
N GLN A 142 3.59 16.25 0.59
CA GLN A 142 4.09 17.34 1.44
C GLN A 142 5.51 17.09 1.96
N VAL A 143 5.92 15.82 2.10
CA VAL A 143 7.18 15.46 2.77
C VAL A 143 8.26 14.97 1.81
N LYS A 144 7.92 14.62 0.56
CA LYS A 144 8.85 13.99 -0.41
C LYS A 144 10.12 14.80 -0.70
N ASP A 145 10.06 16.12 -0.60
CA ASP A 145 11.18 17.03 -0.91
C ASP A 145 11.88 17.55 0.35
N LEU A 146 11.51 17.05 1.53
CA LEU A 146 12.14 17.43 2.79
C LEU A 146 13.44 16.65 3.01
N PRO A 147 14.50 17.28 3.55
CA PRO A 147 15.72 16.57 3.92
C PRO A 147 15.44 15.45 4.95
N PRO A 148 16.20 14.34 4.92
CA PRO A 148 16.12 13.32 5.95
C PRO A 148 16.32 13.90 7.36
N GLY A 149 15.51 13.43 8.31
CA GLY A 149 15.54 13.91 9.70
C GLY A 149 14.77 15.21 9.95
N THR A 150 14.11 15.78 8.93
CA THR A 150 13.22 16.93 9.13
C THR A 150 12.07 16.58 10.08
N LYS A 151 11.93 17.35 11.16
CA LYS A 151 10.82 17.18 12.10
C LYS A 151 9.53 17.75 11.50
N ILE A 152 8.54 16.89 11.31
CA ILE A 152 7.22 17.27 10.79
C ILE A 152 6.27 17.54 11.97
N ASN A 153 5.89 18.81 12.16
CA ASN A 153 5.02 19.22 13.27
C ASN A 153 3.53 19.33 12.86
N LYS A 154 3.25 19.46 11.56
CA LYS A 154 1.91 19.61 11.02
C LYS A 154 1.87 19.11 9.58
N VAL A 155 0.77 18.44 9.23
CA VAL A 155 0.36 18.16 7.85
C VAL A 155 -1.02 18.75 7.63
N THR A 156 -1.34 19.09 6.38
CA THR A 156 -2.69 19.53 6.00
C THR A 156 -3.34 18.44 5.17
N ILE A 157 -4.55 18.05 5.53
CA ILE A 157 -5.38 17.11 4.76
C ILE A 157 -6.57 17.90 4.23
N GLY A 158 -6.77 17.88 2.91
CA GLY A 158 -7.94 18.43 2.23
C GLY A 158 -8.91 17.33 1.83
N ASP A 159 -10.14 17.74 1.49
CA ASP A 159 -11.24 16.82 1.21
C ASP A 159 -11.13 16.06 -0.13
N ARG A 160 -10.14 16.39 -0.99
CA ARG A 160 -9.92 15.77 -2.31
C ARG A 160 -8.46 15.84 -2.76
#